data_AF-A0A951N878-F1
#
_entry.id   AF-A0A951N878-F1
#
_cell.length_a   1.000
_cell.length_b   1.000
_cell.length_c   1.000
_cell.angle_alpha   90.00
_cell.angle_beta   90.00
_cell.angle_gamma   90.00
#
_symmetry.space_group_name_H-M   'P 1'
#
loop_
_entity.id
_entity.type
_entity.pdbx_description
1 polymer ?
#
loop_
_entity_poly.entity_id
_entity_poly.type
_entity_poly.pdbx_seq_one_letter_code
_entity_poly.pdbx_strand_id
1 'polypeptide(L)'
;MDADSGQSGLGDAVFLARKPPGRGNGAAFRRGSGRRDAADDGGVRADDFRFLSHRQNPPNSDRSYAARSGRNRAPGNRTRPERSPTRPERENIVNQRRDDEKWMREALSWAWKGKGTTSPRPSVGAVLVRDGQIIGGGHTQRGDGTPHAEIMALRDAAQNGADAHGVTAYVTLEPCCHWATTPPCCDALIEAGITRVVVGVHDPNPLVAGRGIERMRAAGIEVTQGVLERECARAQDDFLHHIVHQTPFVTLKSALSLDGKIALKSGQSRWITNSQSRERAHLLRHHSDAVLVGIETVLSDDPSLGVRLEGNWKQPTRIVLDSRGRLPLNAKIWDGAPQLIVATSQAPAENIDRLREKGAMVLELQSEPHSSHVEWRHLLAELYALKIFSILMEGGAHVAGSAVAAGIVQKAAFFVAPMLIGEGKSALSGFEIGDLALAPRLLDVQIEQLGGDVLVEGYF
;
A
#
# COMPACT_ATOMS: atom_id res chain seq x y z
N MET A 1 62.40 32.95 -6.01
CA MET A 1 62.84 31.71 -6.67
C MET A 1 61.64 30.80 -6.63
N ASP A 2 60.83 30.93 -7.67
CA ASP A 2 59.50 30.35 -7.84
C ASP A 2 59.59 28.98 -8.52
N ALA A 3 58.69 28.09 -8.12
CA ALA A 3 58.17 26.93 -8.87
C ALA A 3 57.10 26.28 -7.97
N ASP A 4 55.97 25.76 -8.43
CA ASP A 4 55.16 25.91 -9.63
C ASP A 4 53.80 25.30 -9.26
N SER A 5 52.78 25.75 -9.97
CA SER A 5 51.34 25.52 -9.87
C SER A 5 50.85 24.10 -10.21
N GLY A 6 49.63 23.74 -9.74
CA GLY A 6 48.92 22.53 -10.18
C GLY A 6 47.54 22.32 -9.57
N GLN A 7 46.50 22.81 -10.27
CA GLN A 7 45.07 22.54 -10.02
C GLN A 7 44.64 21.13 -10.49
N SER A 8 43.62 20.54 -9.85
CA SER A 8 42.57 19.69 -10.47
C SER A 8 41.47 19.48 -9.40
N GLY A 9 40.16 19.50 -9.66
CA GLY A 9 39.39 19.41 -10.89
C GLY A 9 38.26 18.41 -10.66
N LEU A 10 37.10 18.88 -10.20
CA LEU A 10 35.83 18.13 -10.11
C LEU A 10 35.37 17.75 -11.53
N GLY A 11 35.00 16.49 -11.73
CA GLY A 11 34.51 15.97 -13.00
C GLY A 11 33.13 15.34 -12.86
N ASP A 12 32.14 16.03 -13.45
CA ASP A 12 30.79 15.54 -13.74
C ASP A 12 30.82 14.39 -14.77
N ALA A 13 29.95 13.39 -14.58
CA ALA A 13 29.69 12.35 -15.57
C ALA A 13 28.22 12.39 -16.03
N VAL A 14 28.03 12.95 -17.22
CA VAL A 14 26.81 13.05 -18.01
C VAL A 14 26.52 11.69 -18.68
N PHE A 15 25.30 11.15 -18.52
CA PHE A 15 24.82 10.03 -19.35
C PHE A 15 23.92 10.55 -20.49
N LEU A 16 24.43 10.41 -21.72
CA LEU A 16 23.76 10.75 -22.98
C LEU A 16 22.82 9.62 -23.44
N ALA A 17 21.54 9.91 -23.59
CA ALA A 17 20.58 9.05 -24.29
C ALA A 17 20.64 9.30 -25.82
N ARG A 18 20.91 8.24 -26.60
CA ARG A 18 20.88 8.26 -28.07
C ARG A 18 19.47 7.92 -28.60
N LYS A 19 18.90 8.81 -29.42
CA LYS A 19 17.77 8.53 -30.33
C LYS A 19 18.25 7.81 -31.60
N PRO A 20 17.44 6.96 -32.25
CA PRO A 20 17.59 6.63 -33.66
C PRO A 20 16.64 7.45 -34.56
N PRO A 21 16.95 7.58 -35.87
CA PRO A 21 16.36 8.59 -36.75
C PRO A 21 15.10 8.11 -37.49
N GLY A 22 14.30 9.07 -37.94
CA GLY A 22 13.10 8.84 -38.74
C GLY A 22 13.35 8.58 -40.23
N ARG A 23 12.31 8.06 -40.88
CA ARG A 23 12.06 8.16 -42.33
C ARG A 23 10.58 8.46 -42.54
N GLY A 24 10.31 9.48 -43.35
CA GLY A 24 8.97 9.79 -43.86
C GLY A 24 8.73 9.17 -45.23
N ASN A 25 7.48 8.87 -45.56
CA ASN A 25 6.76 9.45 -46.68
C ASN A 25 5.30 8.95 -46.68
N GLY A 26 4.39 9.84 -47.07
CA GLY A 26 2.95 9.66 -46.94
C GLY A 26 2.28 8.80 -48.01
N ALA A 27 1.03 8.46 -47.73
CA ALA A 27 -0.04 8.32 -48.72
C ALA A 27 -1.39 8.36 -47.99
N ALA A 28 -2.27 9.22 -48.46
CA ALA A 28 -3.68 9.25 -48.09
C ALA A 28 -4.36 7.92 -48.48
N PHE A 29 -5.28 7.40 -47.67
CA PHE A 29 -6.43 6.66 -48.20
C PHE A 29 -7.61 6.61 -47.23
N ARG A 30 -8.75 6.32 -47.84
CA ARG A 30 -10.13 6.64 -47.51
C ARG A 30 -10.73 5.90 -46.30
N ARG A 31 -11.80 6.50 -45.80
CA ARG A 31 -12.88 5.87 -45.01
C ARG A 31 -13.33 4.55 -45.66
N GLY A 32 -13.42 3.51 -44.85
CA GLY A 32 -14.02 2.23 -45.21
C GLY A 32 -14.52 1.53 -43.96
N SER A 33 -15.83 1.50 -43.79
CA SER A 33 -16.57 0.67 -42.84
C SER A 33 -16.28 -0.81 -43.05
N GLY A 34 -15.99 -1.53 -41.98
CA GLY A 34 -15.86 -2.99 -42.02
C GLY A 34 -15.87 -3.60 -40.63
N ARG A 35 -17.02 -4.17 -40.25
CA ARG A 35 -17.16 -5.16 -39.18
C ARG A 35 -16.14 -6.29 -39.39
N ARG A 36 -15.52 -6.77 -38.31
CA ARG A 36 -15.09 -8.17 -38.13
C ARG A 36 -14.80 -8.43 -36.65
N ASP A 37 -15.65 -9.30 -36.10
CA ASP A 37 -15.35 -10.49 -35.32
C ASP A 37 -14.47 -10.35 -34.07
N ALA A 38 -15.16 -10.46 -32.94
CA ALA A 38 -14.63 -10.63 -31.60
C ALA A 38 -13.85 -11.95 -31.50
N ALA A 39 -12.56 -11.84 -31.21
CA ALA A 39 -11.76 -12.91 -30.65
C ALA A 39 -11.91 -12.88 -29.12
N ASP A 40 -12.21 -14.06 -28.59
CA ASP A 40 -12.45 -14.39 -27.20
C ASP A 40 -11.11 -14.37 -26.43
N ASP A 41 -10.77 -13.21 -25.84
CA ASP A 41 -9.69 -13.11 -24.85
C ASP A 41 -10.29 -13.34 -23.46
N GLY A 42 -9.95 -14.48 -22.86
CA GLY A 42 -10.32 -14.91 -21.51
C GLY A 42 -9.72 -14.01 -20.43
N GLY A 43 -10.24 -12.79 -20.31
CA GLY A 43 -9.96 -11.87 -19.22
C GLY A 43 -10.54 -12.40 -17.90
N VAL A 44 -9.67 -12.57 -16.91
CA VAL A 44 -10.04 -12.79 -15.52
C VAL A 44 -11.00 -11.69 -15.09
N ARG A 45 -12.20 -12.07 -14.64
CA ARG A 45 -13.21 -11.14 -14.16
C ARG A 45 -12.74 -10.53 -12.83
N ALA A 46 -13.04 -9.25 -12.63
CA ALA A 46 -12.85 -8.54 -11.35
C ALA A 46 -13.67 -9.13 -10.17
N ASP A 47 -14.37 -10.25 -10.38
CA ASP A 47 -15.30 -10.86 -9.42
C ASP A 47 -14.63 -11.83 -8.42
N ASP A 48 -13.33 -12.11 -8.55
CA ASP A 48 -12.60 -13.03 -7.66
C ASP A 48 -12.07 -12.37 -6.36
N PHE A 49 -12.27 -11.06 -6.17
CA PHE A 49 -11.76 -10.31 -5.02
C PHE A 49 -12.86 -9.97 -4.00
N ARG A 50 -13.18 -10.92 -3.12
CA ARG A 50 -14.21 -10.74 -2.08
C ARG A 50 -13.88 -9.76 -0.96
N PHE A 51 -12.65 -9.25 -0.91
CA PHE A 51 -12.18 -8.42 0.21
C PHE A 51 -11.92 -6.95 -0.13
N LEU A 52 -11.84 -6.59 -1.43
CA LEU A 52 -11.54 -5.21 -1.87
C LEU A 52 -12.58 -4.62 -2.83
N SER A 53 -13.67 -5.32 -3.15
CA SER A 53 -14.75 -4.75 -3.97
C SER A 53 -16.10 -5.41 -3.71
N HIS A 54 -16.87 -4.99 -2.69
CA HIS A 54 -18.21 -5.57 -2.47
C HIS A 54 -19.33 -4.51 -2.49
N ARG A 55 -20.15 -4.61 -3.55
CA ARG A 55 -21.48 -4.00 -3.66
C ARG A 55 -22.43 -4.60 -2.62
N GLN A 56 -23.28 -3.75 -2.07
CA GLN A 56 -24.40 -4.11 -1.21
C GLN A 56 -25.40 -5.01 -1.97
N ASN A 57 -25.83 -6.13 -1.37
CA ASN A 57 -27.05 -6.83 -1.77
C ASN A 57 -28.16 -6.56 -0.73
N PRO A 58 -29.42 -6.36 -1.17
CA PRO A 58 -30.54 -6.01 -0.29
C PRO A 58 -31.07 -7.22 0.50
N PRO A 59 -31.86 -7.01 1.58
CA PRO A 59 -32.31 -8.08 2.44
C PRO A 59 -33.43 -8.88 1.76
N ASN A 60 -33.29 -10.21 1.73
CA ASN A 60 -34.34 -11.10 1.27
C ASN A 60 -35.21 -11.52 2.46
N SER A 61 -36.48 -11.15 2.40
CA SER A 61 -37.56 -11.61 3.28
C SER A 61 -38.02 -13.02 2.91
N ASP A 62 -38.70 -13.65 3.86
CA ASP A 62 -39.58 -14.81 3.72
C ASP A 62 -38.96 -16.22 3.81
N ARG A 63 -38.89 -16.67 5.07
CA ARG A 63 -39.04 -18.08 5.44
C ARG A 63 -40.49 -18.50 5.23
N SER A 64 -40.73 -19.48 4.36
CA SER A 64 -41.92 -20.32 4.43
C SER A 64 -41.52 -21.80 4.51
N TYR A 65 -42.06 -22.46 5.54
CA TYR A 65 -42.03 -23.89 5.76
C TYR A 65 -42.88 -24.59 4.69
N ALA A 66 -42.34 -25.59 3.99
CA ALA A 66 -43.16 -26.56 3.28
C ALA A 66 -42.54 -27.96 3.31
N ALA A 67 -43.42 -28.94 3.45
CA ALA A 67 -43.18 -30.28 3.94
C ALA A 67 -42.61 -31.28 2.92
N ARG A 68 -42.10 -32.37 3.48
CA ARG A 68 -41.59 -33.58 2.82
C ARG A 68 -42.59 -34.16 1.82
N SER A 69 -42.09 -34.58 0.66
CA SER A 69 -42.61 -35.76 -0.05
C SER A 69 -41.46 -36.50 -0.74
N GLY A 70 -41.43 -37.82 -0.54
CA GLY A 70 -40.35 -38.69 -1.00
C GLY A 70 -40.46 -39.06 -2.47
N ARG A 71 -39.30 -39.17 -3.15
CA ARG A 71 -39.13 -39.96 -4.36
C ARG A 71 -37.79 -40.68 -4.33
N ASN A 72 -37.85 -41.99 -4.57
CA ASN A 72 -36.74 -42.91 -4.72
C ASN A 72 -35.77 -42.46 -5.83
N ARG A 73 -34.47 -42.37 -5.50
CA ARG A 73 -33.37 -42.27 -6.48
C ARG A 73 -32.46 -43.49 -6.36
N ALA A 74 -32.09 -44.02 -7.52
CA ALA A 74 -31.19 -45.15 -7.77
C ALA A 74 -29.80 -44.97 -7.10
N PRO A 75 -29.05 -46.06 -6.86
CA PRO A 75 -27.79 -46.00 -6.12
C PRO A 75 -26.68 -45.40 -6.98
N GLY A 76 -26.46 -44.10 -6.82
CA GLY A 76 -25.25 -43.42 -7.27
C GLY A 76 -24.07 -43.72 -6.33
N ASN A 77 -22.92 -43.98 -6.92
CA ASN A 77 -21.64 -44.27 -6.29
C ASN A 77 -21.33 -43.24 -5.18
N ARG A 78 -21.58 -43.59 -3.91
CA ARG A 78 -21.27 -42.72 -2.76
C ARG A 78 -19.78 -42.85 -2.48
N THR A 79 -19.01 -41.83 -2.84
CA THR A 79 -17.73 -41.56 -2.21
C THR A 79 -17.94 -41.58 -0.70
N ARG A 80 -17.15 -42.42 -0.03
CA ARG A 80 -17.21 -42.62 1.43
C ARG A 80 -16.97 -41.25 2.08
N PRO A 81 -17.85 -40.77 2.97
CA PRO A 81 -17.63 -39.49 3.63
C PRO A 81 -16.33 -39.57 4.42
N GLU A 82 -15.46 -38.56 4.25
CA GLU A 82 -14.21 -38.46 5.00
C GLU A 82 -14.49 -38.58 6.50
N ARG A 83 -13.73 -39.45 7.16
CA ARG A 83 -13.90 -39.72 8.60
C ARG A 83 -13.65 -38.42 9.36
N SER A 84 -14.59 -38.04 10.22
CA SER A 84 -14.40 -36.89 11.09
C SER A 84 -13.19 -37.12 12.01
N PRO A 85 -12.32 -36.12 12.20
CA PRO A 85 -11.08 -36.28 12.96
C PRO A 85 -11.38 -36.65 14.43
N THR A 86 -10.55 -37.54 14.97
CA THR A 86 -10.62 -37.98 16.36
C THR A 86 -10.31 -36.82 17.32
N ARG A 87 -10.68 -36.95 18.60
CA ARG A 87 -10.39 -35.89 19.60
C ARG A 87 -8.88 -35.54 19.69
N PRO A 88 -7.94 -36.50 19.71
CA PRO A 88 -6.51 -36.19 19.69
C PRO A 88 -6.05 -35.50 18.40
N GLU A 89 -6.58 -35.91 17.24
CA GLU A 89 -6.29 -35.24 15.96
C GLU A 89 -6.78 -33.80 15.95
N ARG A 90 -7.97 -33.53 16.53
CA ARG A 90 -8.49 -32.17 16.67
C ARG A 90 -7.62 -31.30 17.58
N GLU A 91 -7.16 -31.84 18.71
CA GLU A 91 -6.27 -31.11 19.64
C GLU A 91 -4.93 -30.78 18.98
N ASN A 92 -4.34 -31.70 18.22
CA ASN A 92 -3.11 -31.45 17.45
C ASN A 92 -3.30 -30.37 16.37
N ILE A 93 -4.40 -30.41 15.63
CA ILE A 93 -4.72 -29.39 14.61
C ILE A 93 -4.89 -28.00 15.25
N VAL A 94 -5.49 -27.92 16.45
CA VAL A 94 -5.65 -26.64 17.17
C VAL A 94 -4.30 -26.11 17.65
N ASN A 95 -3.43 -26.98 18.17
CA ASN A 95 -2.09 -26.58 18.61
C ASN A 95 -1.22 -26.12 17.43
N GLN A 96 -1.22 -26.86 16.31
CA GLN A 96 -0.48 -26.47 15.11
C GLN A 96 -0.93 -25.11 14.57
N ARG A 97 -2.25 -24.83 14.55
CA ARG A 97 -2.76 -23.51 14.15
C ARG A 97 -2.32 -22.39 15.08
N ARG A 98 -2.29 -22.62 16.40
CA ARG A 98 -1.80 -21.62 17.37
C ARG A 98 -0.32 -21.34 17.19
N ASP A 99 0.47 -22.39 16.94
CA ASP A 99 1.89 -22.25 16.64
C ASP A 99 2.09 -21.49 15.32
N ASP A 100 1.30 -21.81 14.29
CA ASP A 100 1.38 -21.12 13.00
C ASP A 100 1.09 -19.62 13.13
N GLU A 101 0.03 -19.25 13.85
CA GLU A 101 -0.29 -17.84 14.12
C GLU A 101 0.83 -17.16 14.90
N LYS A 102 1.39 -17.82 15.92
CA LYS A 102 2.51 -17.29 16.72
C LYS A 102 3.70 -16.96 15.81
N TRP A 103 4.16 -17.92 15.00
CA TRP A 103 5.33 -17.72 14.15
C TRP A 103 5.07 -16.78 12.98
N MET A 104 3.83 -16.72 12.49
CA MET A 104 3.44 -15.71 11.51
C MET A 104 3.46 -14.29 12.10
N ARG A 105 3.13 -14.10 13.39
CA ARG A 105 3.33 -12.79 14.06
C ARG A 105 4.80 -12.39 14.15
N GLU A 106 5.69 -13.36 14.34
CA GLU A 106 7.14 -13.13 14.28
C GLU A 106 7.57 -12.72 12.87
N ALA A 107 7.11 -13.41 11.82
CA ALA A 107 7.34 -13.02 10.43
C ALA A 107 6.79 -11.60 10.13
N LEU A 108 5.61 -11.26 10.64
CA LEU A 108 5.04 -9.91 10.54
C LEU A 108 5.94 -8.86 11.20
N SER A 109 6.55 -9.15 12.36
CA SER A 109 7.48 -8.22 13.00
C SER A 109 8.68 -7.88 12.09
N TRP A 110 9.14 -8.85 11.29
CA TRP A 110 10.16 -8.64 10.27
C TRP A 110 9.64 -7.82 9.09
N ALA A 111 8.43 -8.12 8.61
CA ALA A 111 7.79 -7.36 7.53
C ALA A 111 7.73 -5.85 7.84
N TRP A 112 7.35 -5.49 9.07
CA TRP A 112 7.27 -4.10 9.53
C TRP A 112 8.62 -3.37 9.55
N LYS A 113 9.76 -4.07 9.68
CA LYS A 113 11.09 -3.46 9.56
C LYS A 113 11.37 -2.95 8.14
N GLY A 114 10.75 -3.57 7.12
CA GLY A 114 10.87 -3.18 5.71
C GLY A 114 9.86 -2.13 5.24
N LYS A 115 8.80 -1.87 6.02
CA LYS A 115 7.71 -0.95 5.62
C LYS A 115 8.24 0.45 5.36
N GLY A 116 7.77 1.06 4.28
CA GLY A 116 8.20 2.39 3.86
C GLY A 116 9.53 2.43 3.10
N THR A 117 10.42 1.44 3.27
CA THR A 117 11.76 1.46 2.64
C THR A 117 11.89 0.58 1.40
N THR A 118 10.93 -0.32 1.17
CA THR A 118 11.00 -1.36 0.13
C THR A 118 10.20 -1.04 -1.14
N SER A 119 9.30 -0.04 -1.12
CA SER A 119 8.52 0.38 -2.30
C SER A 119 9.41 0.55 -3.54
N PRO A 120 9.03 0.01 -4.72
CA PRO A 120 7.74 -0.61 -5.07
C PRO A 120 7.56 -2.08 -4.64
N ARG A 121 8.53 -2.64 -3.92
CA ARG A 121 8.54 -4.06 -3.55
C ARG A 121 7.70 -4.28 -2.28
N PRO A 122 7.12 -5.47 -2.10
CA PRO A 122 6.35 -5.75 -0.90
C PRO A 122 7.25 -5.79 0.34
N SER A 123 6.71 -5.29 1.45
CA SER A 123 7.30 -5.44 2.77
C SER A 123 7.02 -6.85 3.31
N VAL A 124 7.78 -7.83 2.83
CA VAL A 124 7.66 -9.24 3.25
C VAL A 124 8.58 -9.51 4.43
N GLY A 125 8.11 -10.33 5.35
CA GLY A 125 8.90 -10.92 6.42
C GLY A 125 8.88 -12.45 6.35
N ALA A 126 9.97 -13.07 6.76
CA ALA A 126 10.11 -14.51 6.82
C ALA A 126 10.87 -14.95 8.08
N VAL A 127 10.45 -16.08 8.67
CA VAL A 127 11.20 -16.76 9.74
C VAL A 127 11.27 -18.25 9.47
N LEU A 128 12.39 -18.86 9.84
CA LEU A 128 12.65 -20.30 9.76
C LEU A 128 12.60 -20.87 11.17
N VAL A 129 11.77 -21.90 11.40
CA VAL A 129 11.51 -22.46 12.74
C VAL A 129 11.80 -23.96 12.77
N ARG A 130 12.65 -24.36 13.72
CA ARG A 130 12.96 -25.76 14.06
C ARG A 130 12.74 -25.97 15.55
N ASP A 131 12.07 -27.06 15.93
CA ASP A 131 11.89 -27.48 17.32
C ASP A 131 11.37 -26.35 18.25
N GLY A 132 10.46 -25.53 17.71
CA GLY A 132 9.86 -24.40 18.44
C GLY A 132 10.78 -23.19 18.63
N GLN A 133 11.89 -23.10 17.90
CA GLN A 133 12.85 -21.99 17.93
C GLN A 133 13.04 -21.39 16.54
N ILE A 134 13.17 -20.06 16.47
CA ILE A 134 13.57 -19.37 15.24
C ILE A 134 15.07 -19.57 15.06
N ILE A 135 15.46 -20.16 13.93
CA ILE A 135 16.87 -20.37 13.55
C ILE A 135 17.37 -19.32 12.56
N GLY A 136 16.46 -18.59 11.91
CA GLY A 136 16.78 -17.49 11.01
C GLY A 136 15.58 -16.60 10.73
N GLY A 137 15.81 -15.30 10.56
CA GLY A 137 14.79 -14.31 10.26
C GLY A 137 15.24 -13.28 9.22
N GLY A 138 14.29 -12.75 8.46
CA GLY A 138 14.61 -11.80 7.40
C GLY A 138 13.41 -11.00 6.91
N HIS A 139 13.71 -9.87 6.28
CA HIS A 139 12.73 -9.05 5.58
C HIS A 139 13.26 -8.63 4.21
N THR A 140 12.36 -8.25 3.30
CA THR A 140 12.75 -7.74 1.97
C THR A 140 13.70 -6.55 2.13
N GLN A 141 14.84 -6.60 1.43
CA GLN A 141 15.83 -5.54 1.47
C GLN A 141 15.48 -4.42 0.48
N ARG A 142 15.92 -3.20 0.80
CA ARG A 142 15.69 -2.01 -0.05
C ARG A 142 16.48 -2.10 -1.36
N GLY A 143 15.91 -1.57 -2.44
CA GLY A 143 16.57 -1.42 -3.75
C GLY A 143 16.30 -2.58 -4.71
N ASP A 144 16.45 -2.33 -6.01
CA ASP A 144 16.25 -3.35 -7.04
C ASP A 144 17.35 -4.41 -7.00
N GLY A 145 17.00 -5.66 -7.30
CA GLY A 145 17.96 -6.78 -7.30
C GLY A 145 18.44 -7.23 -5.91
N THR A 146 17.98 -6.61 -4.82
CA THR A 146 18.38 -7.01 -3.47
C THR A 146 17.54 -8.18 -2.94
N PRO A 147 18.05 -8.96 -1.95
CA PRO A 147 17.41 -10.18 -1.48
C PRO A 147 16.01 -9.99 -0.92
N HIS A 148 15.17 -11.02 -1.11
CA HIS A 148 13.84 -11.13 -0.53
C HIS A 148 13.93 -11.64 0.92
N ALA A 149 12.80 -11.60 1.64
CA ALA A 149 12.72 -12.01 3.04
C ALA A 149 13.18 -13.46 3.26
N GLU A 150 12.75 -14.37 2.38
CA GLU A 150 13.07 -15.80 2.42
C GLU A 150 14.57 -16.04 2.28
N ILE A 151 15.21 -15.33 1.34
CA ILE A 151 16.65 -15.39 1.13
C ILE A 151 17.41 -14.83 2.33
N MET A 152 16.91 -13.74 2.92
CA MET A 152 17.52 -13.18 4.13
C MET A 152 17.40 -14.13 5.32
N ALA A 153 16.26 -14.80 5.50
CA ALA A 153 16.06 -15.77 6.58
C ALA A 153 16.97 -17.00 6.43
N LEU A 154 17.16 -17.50 5.20
CA LEU A 154 18.11 -18.58 4.91
C LEU A 154 19.57 -18.15 5.18
N ARG A 155 19.94 -16.92 4.80
CA ARG A 155 21.28 -16.38 5.07
C ARG A 155 21.54 -16.21 6.56
N ASP A 156 20.56 -15.69 7.30
CA ASP A 156 20.65 -15.53 8.75
C ASP A 156 20.82 -16.90 9.43
N ALA A 157 20.03 -17.91 9.04
CA ALA A 157 20.21 -19.27 9.54
C ALA A 157 21.62 -19.83 9.26
N ALA A 158 22.11 -19.69 8.03
CA ALA A 158 23.46 -20.13 7.68
C ALA A 158 24.56 -19.39 8.46
N GLN A 159 24.41 -18.07 8.67
CA GLN A 159 25.34 -17.27 9.47
C GLN A 159 25.36 -17.69 10.94
N ASN A 160 24.22 -18.16 11.46
CA ASN A 160 24.11 -18.72 12.80
C ASN A 160 24.54 -20.21 12.89
N GLY A 161 25.08 -20.78 11.81
CA GLY A 161 25.51 -22.17 11.74
C GLY A 161 24.37 -23.19 11.77
N ALA A 162 23.14 -22.75 11.48
CA ALA A 162 21.97 -23.61 11.45
C ALA A 162 21.70 -24.15 10.03
N ASP A 163 21.48 -25.46 9.93
CA ASP A 163 21.01 -26.10 8.70
C ASP A 163 19.52 -25.79 8.48
N ALA A 164 19.11 -25.46 7.26
CA ALA A 164 17.72 -25.21 6.88
C ALA A 164 16.95 -26.47 6.46
N HIS A 165 17.62 -27.62 6.29
CA HIS A 165 16.98 -28.86 5.88
C HIS A 165 15.96 -29.37 6.92
N GLY A 166 14.75 -29.71 6.50
CA GLY A 166 13.70 -30.22 7.39
C GLY A 166 12.97 -29.16 8.22
N VAL A 167 13.16 -27.88 7.92
CA VAL A 167 12.64 -26.74 8.71
C VAL A 167 11.28 -26.28 8.18
N THR A 168 10.48 -25.62 9.04
CA THR A 168 9.27 -24.90 8.60
C THR A 168 9.59 -23.42 8.34
N ALA A 169 9.25 -22.92 7.16
CA ALA A 169 9.32 -21.49 6.85
C ALA A 169 7.94 -20.82 7.02
N TYR A 170 7.90 -19.66 7.66
CA TYR A 170 6.72 -18.79 7.74
C TYR A 170 7.00 -17.54 6.94
N VAL A 171 6.16 -17.22 5.96
CA VAL A 171 6.37 -16.08 5.03
C VAL A 171 5.07 -15.29 4.90
N THR A 172 5.14 -13.95 5.01
CA THR A 172 3.93 -13.10 5.03
C THR A 172 3.27 -12.93 3.66
N LEU A 173 3.96 -13.25 2.56
CA LEU A 173 3.45 -13.24 1.18
C LEU A 173 3.87 -14.54 0.48
N GLU A 174 3.10 -14.97 -0.53
CA GLU A 174 3.47 -16.10 -1.39
C GLU A 174 4.90 -15.94 -1.94
N PRO A 175 5.79 -16.94 -1.75
CA PRO A 175 7.14 -16.90 -2.32
C PRO A 175 7.13 -16.81 -3.85
N CYS A 176 7.91 -15.89 -4.40
CA CYS A 176 7.93 -15.64 -5.84
C CYS A 176 8.43 -16.87 -6.63
N CYS A 177 7.88 -17.04 -7.84
CA CYS A 177 8.10 -18.22 -8.69
C CYS A 177 8.65 -17.92 -10.09
N HIS A 178 8.94 -16.66 -10.39
CA HIS A 178 9.43 -16.21 -11.69
C HIS A 178 10.78 -15.52 -11.55
N TRP A 179 11.57 -15.56 -12.61
CA TRP A 179 12.84 -14.85 -12.66
C TRP A 179 12.58 -13.37 -12.96
N ALA A 180 12.93 -12.51 -12.00
CA ALA A 180 12.87 -11.06 -12.17
C ALA A 180 14.31 -10.49 -12.16
N THR A 181 14.59 -9.51 -11.31
CA THR A 181 15.96 -9.08 -11.01
C THR A 181 16.72 -10.06 -10.09
N THR A 182 16.01 -11.00 -9.47
CA THR A 182 16.55 -12.04 -8.60
C THR A 182 15.94 -13.41 -8.95
N PRO A 183 16.61 -14.53 -8.59
CA PRO A 183 16.06 -15.87 -8.73
C PRO A 183 14.78 -16.09 -7.90
N PRO A 184 13.91 -17.04 -8.28
CA PRO A 184 12.69 -17.37 -7.54
C PRO A 184 12.96 -17.84 -6.11
N CYS A 185 12.20 -17.31 -5.14
CA CYS A 185 12.32 -17.70 -3.74
C CYS A 185 11.79 -19.11 -3.46
N CYS A 186 10.77 -19.57 -4.22
CA CYS A 186 10.30 -20.94 -4.10
C CYS A 186 11.42 -21.96 -4.39
N ASP A 187 12.30 -21.65 -5.34
CA ASP A 187 13.40 -22.55 -5.74
C ASP A 187 14.46 -22.61 -4.65
N ALA A 188 14.81 -21.45 -4.07
CA ALA A 188 15.73 -21.40 -2.94
C ALA A 188 15.22 -22.17 -1.72
N LEU A 189 13.92 -22.12 -1.42
CA LEU A 189 13.31 -22.90 -0.33
C LEU A 189 13.34 -24.40 -0.61
N ILE A 190 13.09 -24.81 -1.87
CA ILE A 190 13.19 -26.21 -2.30
C ILE A 190 14.64 -26.72 -2.19
N GLU A 191 15.60 -25.96 -2.73
CA GLU A 191 17.03 -26.31 -2.68
C GLU A 191 17.58 -26.37 -1.26
N ALA A 192 17.07 -25.54 -0.35
CA ALA A 192 17.42 -25.56 1.07
C ALA A 192 16.84 -26.77 1.84
N GLY A 193 15.99 -27.59 1.21
CA GLY A 193 15.38 -28.75 1.84
C GLY A 193 14.30 -28.40 2.88
N ILE A 194 13.63 -27.25 2.74
CA ILE A 194 12.48 -26.88 3.57
C ILE A 194 11.36 -27.90 3.37
N THR A 195 10.77 -28.40 4.46
CA THR A 195 9.74 -29.45 4.40
C THR A 195 8.32 -28.91 4.52
N ARG A 196 8.16 -27.73 5.11
CA ARG A 196 6.87 -27.06 5.28
C ARG A 196 6.99 -25.55 5.09
N VAL A 197 6.04 -24.95 4.40
CA VAL A 197 5.92 -23.51 4.22
C VAL A 197 4.52 -23.06 4.64
N VAL A 198 4.46 -22.05 5.50
CA VAL A 198 3.21 -21.41 5.95
C VAL A 198 3.17 -20.00 5.37
N VAL A 199 2.15 -19.73 4.57
CA VAL A 199 1.99 -18.49 3.82
C VAL A 199 0.88 -17.65 4.44
N GLY A 200 1.16 -16.37 4.68
CA GLY A 200 0.18 -15.40 5.18
C GLY A 200 -0.84 -15.02 4.12
N VAL A 201 -0.38 -14.34 3.07
CA VAL A 201 -1.22 -13.82 1.97
C VAL A 201 -0.80 -14.41 0.63
N HIS A 202 -1.78 -14.72 -0.21
CA HIS A 202 -1.59 -15.09 -1.61
C HIS A 202 -1.18 -13.89 -2.46
N ASP A 203 -0.24 -14.05 -3.40
CA ASP A 203 0.20 -12.93 -4.24
C ASP A 203 -0.78 -12.73 -5.42
N PRO A 204 -1.49 -11.58 -5.51
CA PRO A 204 -2.44 -11.33 -6.60
C PRO A 204 -1.76 -11.06 -7.94
N ASN A 205 -0.44 -10.90 -7.98
CA ASN A 205 0.30 -10.68 -9.21
C ASN A 205 0.07 -11.86 -10.16
N PRO A 206 -0.44 -11.66 -11.38
CA PRO A 206 -0.65 -12.73 -12.36
C PRO A 206 0.64 -13.52 -12.66
N LEU A 207 1.82 -12.91 -12.45
CA LEU A 207 3.13 -13.54 -12.59
C LEU A 207 3.45 -14.56 -11.47
N VAL A 208 2.73 -14.54 -10.36
CA VAL A 208 2.98 -15.37 -9.17
C VAL A 208 1.76 -16.19 -8.80
N ALA A 209 0.58 -15.57 -8.73
CA ALA A 209 -0.71 -16.11 -8.28
C ALA A 209 -0.81 -17.65 -8.26
N GLY A 210 -0.43 -18.25 -7.13
CA GLY A 210 -0.57 -19.68 -6.82
C GLY A 210 0.53 -20.59 -7.39
N ARG A 211 1.31 -20.10 -8.36
CA ARG A 211 2.35 -20.88 -9.04
C ARG A 211 3.55 -21.17 -8.14
N GLY A 212 3.88 -20.27 -7.21
CA GLY A 212 4.94 -20.51 -6.23
C GLY A 212 4.55 -21.63 -5.27
N ILE A 213 3.31 -21.56 -4.78
CA ILE A 213 2.72 -22.59 -3.94
C ILE A 213 2.67 -23.95 -4.66
N GLU A 214 2.17 -23.99 -5.90
CA GLU A 214 2.08 -25.21 -6.70
C GLU A 214 3.45 -25.84 -6.94
N ARG A 215 4.47 -25.03 -7.25
CA ARG A 215 5.84 -25.50 -7.46
C ARG A 215 6.44 -26.12 -6.20
N MET A 216 6.26 -25.48 -5.03
CA MET A 216 6.71 -26.04 -3.76
C MET A 216 6.00 -27.35 -3.41
N ARG A 217 4.67 -27.42 -3.62
CA ARG A 217 3.90 -28.66 -3.42
C ARG A 217 4.36 -29.78 -4.34
N ALA A 218 4.64 -29.48 -5.61
CA ALA A 218 5.16 -30.45 -6.57
C ALA A 218 6.55 -31.00 -6.20
N ALA A 219 7.35 -30.21 -5.47
CA ALA A 219 8.64 -30.64 -4.90
C ALA A 219 8.51 -31.40 -3.56
N GLY A 220 7.28 -31.64 -3.08
CA GLY A 220 7.02 -32.40 -1.84
C GLY A 220 6.97 -31.56 -0.56
N ILE A 221 6.99 -30.23 -0.66
CA ILE A 221 6.84 -29.32 0.48
C ILE A 221 5.37 -29.25 0.90
N GLU A 222 5.08 -29.40 2.20
CA GLU A 222 3.76 -29.13 2.75
C GLU A 222 3.50 -27.61 2.76
N VAL A 223 2.40 -27.14 2.15
CA VAL A 223 2.08 -25.70 2.11
C VAL A 223 0.72 -25.40 2.74
N THR A 224 0.75 -24.67 3.87
CA THR A 224 -0.42 -24.08 4.54
C THR A 224 -0.56 -22.61 4.12
N GLN A 225 -1.78 -22.12 3.89
CA GLN A 225 -2.05 -20.76 3.41
C GLN A 225 -3.10 -20.06 4.28
N GLY A 226 -3.11 -18.72 4.27
CA GLY A 226 -4.14 -17.90 4.89
C GLY A 226 -3.97 -17.71 6.40
N VAL A 227 -2.78 -17.97 6.95
CA VAL A 227 -2.49 -17.79 8.37
C VAL A 227 -2.30 -16.30 8.64
N LEU A 228 -3.17 -15.71 9.46
CA LEU A 228 -3.19 -14.25 9.72
C LEU A 228 -3.25 -13.41 8.44
N GLU A 229 -4.01 -13.87 7.45
CA GLU A 229 -4.11 -13.27 6.11
C GLU A 229 -4.40 -11.76 6.17
N ARG A 230 -5.32 -11.31 7.04
CA ARG A 230 -5.66 -9.89 7.15
C ARG A 230 -4.50 -9.06 7.69
N GLU A 231 -3.83 -9.52 8.74
CA GLU A 231 -2.66 -8.83 9.29
C GLU A 231 -1.48 -8.81 8.30
N CYS A 232 -1.25 -9.92 7.60
CA CYS A 232 -0.26 -10.01 6.54
C CYS A 232 -0.58 -9.11 5.35
N ALA A 233 -1.86 -8.93 5.00
CA ALA A 233 -2.25 -8.03 3.93
C ALA A 233 -2.02 -6.57 4.31
N ARG A 234 -2.34 -6.18 5.55
CA ARG A 234 -2.09 -4.81 6.07
C ARG A 234 -0.61 -4.42 6.04
N ALA A 235 0.30 -5.36 6.26
CA ALA A 235 1.73 -5.07 6.21
C ALA A 235 2.20 -4.63 4.81
N GLN A 236 1.46 -4.98 3.75
CA GLN A 236 1.84 -4.77 2.35
C GLN A 236 0.65 -4.27 1.49
N ASP A 237 -0.28 -3.56 2.13
CA ASP A 237 -1.52 -3.07 1.53
C ASP A 237 -1.29 -2.14 0.33
N ASP A 238 -0.29 -1.27 0.44
CA ASP A 238 0.23 -0.47 -0.65
C ASP A 238 0.65 -1.30 -1.86
N PHE A 239 1.48 -2.33 -1.63
CA PHE A 239 1.93 -3.25 -2.67
C PHE A 239 0.75 -3.93 -3.37
N LEU A 240 -0.11 -4.59 -2.59
CA LEU A 240 -1.23 -5.35 -3.11
C LEU A 240 -2.18 -4.46 -3.92
N HIS A 241 -2.45 -3.24 -3.43
CA HIS A 241 -3.30 -2.29 -4.13
C HIS A 241 -2.73 -1.89 -5.49
N HIS A 242 -1.47 -1.51 -5.56
CA HIS A 242 -0.91 -1.01 -6.82
C HIS A 242 -0.69 -2.12 -7.85
N ILE A 243 -0.49 -3.38 -7.41
CA ILE A 243 -0.46 -4.55 -8.31
C ILE A 243 -1.82 -4.78 -8.98
N VAL A 244 -2.91 -4.65 -8.22
CA VAL A 244 -4.28 -4.90 -8.72
C VAL A 244 -4.85 -3.70 -9.47
N HIS A 245 -4.72 -2.50 -8.91
CA HIS A 245 -5.42 -1.30 -9.37
C HIS A 245 -4.56 -0.35 -10.19
N GLN A 246 -3.23 -0.54 -10.21
CA GLN A 246 -2.29 0.32 -10.94
C GLN A 246 -2.45 1.82 -10.60
N THR A 247 -2.75 2.10 -9.33
CA THR A 247 -2.87 3.44 -8.76
C THR A 247 -2.21 3.47 -7.37
N PRO A 248 -1.88 4.65 -6.83
CA PRO A 248 -1.35 4.76 -5.48
C PRO A 248 -2.41 4.34 -4.44
N PHE A 249 -1.96 3.69 -3.36
CA PHE A 249 -2.76 3.43 -2.18
C PHE A 249 -2.84 4.69 -1.30
N VAL A 250 -4.05 5.18 -1.05
CA VAL A 250 -4.30 6.44 -0.34
C VAL A 250 -4.76 6.17 1.08
N THR A 251 -3.96 6.65 2.04
CA THR A 251 -4.33 6.72 3.45
C THR A 251 -4.73 8.14 3.82
N LEU A 252 -5.97 8.33 4.26
CA LEU A 252 -6.43 9.59 4.87
C LEU A 252 -6.08 9.60 6.36
N LYS A 253 -5.32 10.60 6.80
CA LYS A 253 -5.04 10.81 8.22
C LYS A 253 -5.66 12.12 8.71
N SER A 254 -6.28 12.07 9.89
CA SER A 254 -6.78 13.27 10.56
C SER A 254 -6.59 13.22 12.08
N ALA A 255 -6.44 14.39 12.69
CA ALA A 255 -6.33 14.59 14.14
C ALA A 255 -7.54 15.40 14.61
N LEU A 256 -8.35 14.80 15.49
CA LEU A 256 -9.67 15.28 15.87
C LEU A 256 -9.79 15.46 17.38
N SER A 257 -10.62 16.40 17.79
CA SER A 257 -11.29 16.36 19.08
C SER A 257 -12.31 15.21 19.12
N LEU A 258 -12.79 14.85 20.31
CA LEU A 258 -13.78 13.79 20.52
C LEU A 258 -15.09 14.05 19.76
N ASP A 259 -15.47 15.31 19.60
CA ASP A 259 -16.63 15.78 18.83
C ASP A 259 -16.30 16.09 17.36
N GLY A 260 -15.18 15.58 16.84
CA GLY A 260 -14.88 15.48 15.41
C GLY A 260 -14.36 16.77 14.76
N LYS A 261 -13.74 17.68 15.53
CA LYS A 261 -13.20 18.95 15.01
C LYS A 261 -11.69 18.91 14.85
N ILE A 262 -11.20 19.53 13.78
CA ILE A 262 -9.76 19.65 13.46
C ILE A 262 -9.15 20.99 13.88
N ALA A 263 -9.99 21.98 14.21
CA ALA A 263 -9.59 23.32 14.62
C ALA A 263 -10.78 24.11 15.20
N LEU A 264 -10.49 25.18 15.93
CA LEU A 264 -11.47 26.24 16.20
C LEU A 264 -11.91 26.93 14.90
N LYS A 265 -13.05 27.64 14.92
CA LYS A 265 -13.49 28.51 13.80
C LYS A 265 -12.40 29.48 13.36
N SER A 266 -11.63 30.02 14.31
CA SER A 266 -10.48 30.90 14.07
C SER A 266 -9.32 30.22 13.31
N GLY A 267 -9.30 28.89 13.24
CA GLY A 267 -8.22 28.11 12.63
C GLY A 267 -7.15 27.61 13.62
N GLN A 268 -7.20 28.02 14.89
CA GLN A 268 -6.28 27.49 15.90
C GLN A 268 -6.50 25.97 16.11
N SER A 269 -5.43 25.19 15.98
CA SER A 269 -5.45 23.72 15.95
C SER A 269 -4.30 23.04 16.71
N ARG A 270 -3.35 23.81 17.25
CA ARG A 270 -2.17 23.28 17.95
C ARG A 270 -2.33 23.42 19.47
N TRP A 271 -2.28 22.36 20.28
CA TRP A 271 -2.27 20.94 19.91
C TRP A 271 -3.57 20.28 20.35
N ILE A 272 -4.28 19.65 19.40
CA ILE A 272 -5.44 18.80 19.69
C ILE A 272 -4.96 17.44 20.22
N THR A 273 -4.14 16.72 19.45
CA THR A 273 -3.62 15.39 19.81
C THR A 273 -2.26 15.45 20.51
N ASN A 274 -1.98 14.46 21.36
CA ASN A 274 -0.78 14.37 22.17
C ASN A 274 0.49 13.96 21.40
N SER A 275 1.62 13.85 22.11
CA SER A 275 2.92 13.50 21.51
C SER A 275 2.99 12.10 20.92
N GLN A 276 2.39 11.09 21.56
CA GLN A 276 2.38 9.70 21.07
C GLN A 276 1.59 9.58 19.76
N SER A 277 0.46 10.29 19.65
CA SER A 277 -0.28 10.43 18.39
C SER A 277 0.56 11.06 17.28
N ARG A 278 1.35 12.10 17.61
CA ARG A 278 2.24 12.75 16.63
C ARG A 278 3.41 11.84 16.21
N GLU A 279 3.95 11.06 17.13
CA GLU A 279 4.97 10.05 16.82
C GLU A 279 4.42 8.98 15.86
N ARG A 280 3.23 8.43 16.15
CA ARG A 280 2.58 7.48 15.24
C ARG A 280 2.26 8.10 13.88
N ALA A 281 1.84 9.37 13.82
CA ALA A 281 1.68 10.07 12.56
C ALA A 281 3.00 10.21 11.77
N HIS A 282 4.14 10.38 12.46
CA HIS A 282 5.45 10.35 11.81
C HIS A 282 5.82 8.97 11.23
N LEU A 283 5.40 7.88 11.87
CA LEU A 283 5.56 6.53 11.30
C LEU A 283 4.70 6.33 10.05
N LEU A 284 3.47 6.85 10.02
CA LEU A 284 2.64 6.82 8.80
C LEU A 284 3.32 7.54 7.62
N ARG A 285 3.99 8.67 7.88
CA ARG A 285 4.79 9.39 6.87
C ARG A 285 5.96 8.55 6.37
N HIS A 286 6.65 7.87 7.28
CA HIS A 286 7.76 6.98 6.93
C HIS A 286 7.29 5.81 6.05
N HIS A 287 6.13 5.23 6.36
CA HIS A 287 5.55 4.11 5.63
C HIS A 287 5.02 4.48 4.24
N SER A 288 4.91 5.77 3.92
CA SER A 288 4.35 6.25 2.66
C SER A 288 5.45 6.71 1.69
N ASP A 289 5.18 6.63 0.39
CA ASP A 289 6.07 7.22 -0.63
C ASP A 289 5.95 8.73 -0.67
N ALA A 290 4.73 9.25 -0.46
CA ALA A 290 4.45 10.66 -0.46
C ALA A 290 3.50 11.10 0.67
N VAL A 291 3.62 12.37 1.07
CA VAL A 291 2.65 13.07 1.90
C VAL A 291 2.00 14.15 1.05
N LEU A 292 0.66 14.17 1.02
CA LEU A 292 -0.13 15.08 0.20
C LEU A 292 -0.93 16.05 1.06
N VAL A 293 -0.82 17.34 0.75
CA VAL A 293 -1.59 18.45 1.34
C VAL A 293 -2.21 19.33 0.24
N GLY A 294 -3.26 20.06 0.58
CA GLY A 294 -3.66 21.24 -0.19
C GLY A 294 -2.79 22.46 0.13
N ILE A 295 -2.65 23.37 -0.84
CA ILE A 295 -1.90 24.62 -0.67
C ILE A 295 -2.36 25.44 0.55
N GLU A 296 -3.65 25.46 0.86
CA GLU A 296 -4.18 26.20 2.02
C GLU A 296 -3.57 25.73 3.35
N THR A 297 -3.31 24.42 3.49
CA THR A 297 -2.62 23.88 4.68
C THR A 297 -1.19 24.42 4.77
N VAL A 298 -0.51 24.58 3.64
CA VAL A 298 0.85 25.13 3.63
C VAL A 298 0.84 26.61 4.00
N LEU A 299 -0.11 27.37 3.46
CA LEU A 299 -0.26 28.79 3.74
C LEU A 299 -0.66 29.06 5.20
N SER A 300 -1.49 28.21 5.81
CA SER A 300 -1.94 28.41 7.20
C SER A 300 -0.94 27.92 8.23
N ASP A 301 -0.32 26.76 8.00
CA ASP A 301 0.40 26.02 9.04
C ASP A 301 1.91 26.00 8.84
N ASP A 302 2.38 26.36 7.63
CA ASP A 302 3.77 26.29 7.18
C ASP A 302 4.49 25.00 7.63
N PRO A 303 3.97 23.81 7.26
CA PRO A 303 4.51 22.54 7.71
C PRO A 303 5.70 22.10 6.86
N SER A 304 6.67 21.41 7.48
CA SER A 304 7.74 20.74 6.72
C SER A 304 7.35 19.38 6.14
N LEU A 305 6.27 18.76 6.65
CA LEU A 305 5.74 17.43 6.26
C LEU A 305 6.71 16.24 6.30
N GLY A 306 7.96 16.43 6.74
CA GLY A 306 8.93 15.36 6.93
C GLY A 306 8.68 14.48 8.16
N VAL A 307 9.47 13.41 8.25
CA VAL A 307 9.64 12.56 9.43
C VAL A 307 10.69 13.21 10.34
N ARG A 308 10.35 13.47 11.60
CA ARG A 308 11.21 14.19 12.56
C ARG A 308 11.46 13.40 13.84
N LEU A 309 11.39 12.08 13.75
CA LEU A 309 11.77 11.18 14.84
C LEU A 309 13.30 11.09 14.91
N GLU A 310 13.82 10.70 16.07
CA GLU A 310 15.25 10.44 16.24
C GLU A 310 15.70 9.29 15.32
N GLY A 311 16.85 9.44 14.68
CA GLY A 311 17.40 8.47 13.73
C GLY A 311 17.27 8.89 12.26
N ASN A 312 17.73 8.01 11.37
CA ASN A 312 17.75 8.27 9.93
C ASN A 312 16.56 7.63 9.23
N TRP A 313 15.46 8.38 9.14
CA TRP A 313 14.21 7.91 8.53
C TRP A 313 14.10 8.34 7.07
N LYS A 314 13.56 7.46 6.21
CA LYS A 314 13.16 7.83 4.84
C LYS A 314 12.19 9.01 4.92
N GLN A 315 12.51 10.06 4.15
CA GLN A 315 11.61 11.20 3.99
C GLN A 315 10.68 10.95 2.79
N PRO A 316 9.36 11.17 2.94
CA PRO A 316 8.42 11.07 1.83
C PRO A 316 8.52 12.28 0.90
N THR A 317 8.19 12.08 -0.38
CA THR A 317 7.97 13.17 -1.34
C THR A 317 6.82 14.06 -0.84
N ARG A 318 6.96 15.38 -0.94
CA ARG A 318 5.89 16.31 -0.54
C ARG A 318 5.07 16.70 -1.75
N ILE A 319 3.81 16.28 -1.78
CA ILE A 319 2.86 16.64 -2.82
C ILE A 319 2.01 17.81 -2.33
N VAL A 320 1.99 18.90 -3.08
CA VAL A 320 1.12 20.05 -2.81
C VAL A 320 0.13 20.21 -3.94
N LEU A 321 -1.16 20.11 -3.63
CA LEU A 321 -2.22 20.49 -4.55
C LEU A 321 -2.35 22.01 -4.56
N ASP A 322 -1.85 22.62 -5.62
CA ASP A 322 -1.75 24.07 -5.77
C ASP A 322 -2.10 24.47 -7.21
N SER A 323 -3.40 24.49 -7.51
CA SER A 323 -3.94 24.76 -8.84
C SER A 323 -3.40 26.02 -9.52
N ARG A 324 -2.84 26.97 -8.75
CA ARG A 324 -2.38 28.30 -9.22
C ARG A 324 -0.88 28.55 -8.98
N GLY A 325 -0.12 27.60 -8.44
CA GLY A 325 1.32 27.77 -8.15
C GLY A 325 1.63 28.86 -7.12
N ARG A 326 0.82 28.98 -6.07
CA ARG A 326 0.96 29.97 -4.99
C ARG A 326 1.98 29.60 -3.92
N LEU A 327 2.55 28.40 -3.93
CA LEU A 327 3.47 27.94 -2.89
C LEU A 327 4.61 28.96 -2.63
N PRO A 328 4.74 29.50 -1.40
CA PRO A 328 5.81 30.44 -1.07
C PRO A 328 7.19 29.77 -1.13
N LEU A 329 8.18 30.45 -1.71
CA LEU A 329 9.55 29.93 -1.86
C LEU A 329 10.33 29.81 -0.54
N ASN A 330 9.81 30.41 0.53
CA ASN A 330 10.37 30.42 1.88
C ASN A 330 9.62 29.49 2.85
N ALA A 331 8.65 28.69 2.38
CA ALA A 331 7.91 27.76 3.21
C ALA A 331 8.81 26.60 3.70
N LYS A 332 8.55 26.07 4.92
CA LYS A 332 9.33 24.96 5.50
C LYS A 332 9.24 23.65 4.71
N ILE A 333 8.26 23.53 3.83
CA ILE A 333 8.06 22.33 2.99
C ILE A 333 9.23 22.08 2.03
N TRP A 334 10.05 23.11 1.74
CA TRP A 334 11.24 23.01 0.89
C TRP A 334 12.39 22.21 1.55
N ASP A 335 12.34 21.96 2.85
CA ASP A 335 13.49 21.41 3.61
C ASP A 335 13.60 19.88 3.52
N GLY A 336 14.63 19.34 2.86
CA GLY A 336 15.11 17.97 3.12
C GLY A 336 14.42 16.79 2.41
N ALA A 337 13.55 17.01 1.41
CA ALA A 337 13.07 15.98 0.50
C ALA A 337 12.46 16.61 -0.77
N PRO A 338 12.18 15.83 -1.83
CA PRO A 338 11.62 16.35 -3.09
C PRO A 338 10.21 16.97 -2.93
N GLN A 339 9.94 18.02 -3.70
CA GLN A 339 8.62 18.64 -3.84
C GLN A 339 8.02 18.28 -5.19
N LEU A 340 6.76 17.83 -5.16
CA LEU A 340 5.90 17.68 -6.32
C LEU A 340 4.72 18.64 -6.19
N ILE A 341 4.68 19.66 -7.04
CA ILE A 341 3.58 20.61 -7.08
C ILE A 341 2.61 20.20 -8.17
N VAL A 342 1.36 20.01 -7.80
CA VAL A 342 0.27 19.71 -8.74
C VAL A 342 -0.47 21.01 -9.02
N ALA A 343 -0.23 21.55 -10.21
CA ALA A 343 -0.88 22.76 -10.69
C ALA A 343 -1.89 22.42 -11.80
N THR A 344 -2.74 23.36 -12.14
CA THR A 344 -3.62 23.24 -13.30
C THR A 344 -3.14 24.10 -14.46
N SER A 345 -3.65 23.86 -15.67
CA SER A 345 -3.39 24.69 -16.85
C SER A 345 -3.80 26.17 -16.69
N GLN A 346 -4.47 26.54 -15.60
CA GLN A 346 -4.79 27.92 -15.27
C GLN A 346 -3.69 28.63 -14.46
N ALA A 347 -2.66 27.92 -13.97
CA ALA A 347 -1.59 28.54 -13.22
C ALA A 347 -0.80 29.52 -14.12
N PRO A 348 -0.50 30.74 -13.64
CA PRO A 348 0.36 31.67 -14.39
C PRO A 348 1.72 31.03 -14.67
N ALA A 349 2.22 31.14 -15.91
CA ALA A 349 3.50 30.57 -16.31
C ALA A 349 4.64 31.02 -15.37
N GLU A 350 4.68 32.30 -15.01
CA GLU A 350 5.66 32.85 -14.06
C GLU A 350 5.67 32.13 -12.71
N ASN A 351 4.50 31.74 -12.20
CA ASN A 351 4.42 31.00 -10.94
C ASN A 351 5.02 29.61 -11.08
N ILE A 352 4.74 28.94 -12.21
CA ILE A 352 5.26 27.61 -12.49
C ILE A 352 6.77 27.64 -12.68
N ASP A 353 7.27 28.59 -13.46
CA ASP A 353 8.70 28.74 -13.74
C ASP A 353 9.47 29.01 -12.44
N ARG A 354 8.97 29.91 -11.59
CA ARG A 354 9.57 30.18 -10.28
C ARG A 354 9.64 28.94 -9.37
N LEU A 355 8.64 28.05 -9.43
CA LEU A 355 8.63 26.81 -8.65
C LEU A 355 9.63 25.78 -9.21
N ARG A 356 9.74 25.69 -10.54
CA ARG A 356 10.74 24.85 -11.22
C ARG A 356 12.16 25.34 -10.93
N GLU A 357 12.39 26.65 -10.97
CA GLU A 357 13.67 27.27 -10.63
C GLU A 357 14.09 27.00 -9.18
N LYS A 358 13.12 26.92 -8.26
CA LYS A 358 13.36 26.53 -6.87
C LYS A 358 13.72 25.03 -6.72
N GLY A 359 13.50 24.23 -7.75
CA GLY A 359 13.83 22.80 -7.79
C GLY A 359 12.63 21.86 -7.61
N ALA A 360 11.38 22.36 -7.66
CA ALA A 360 10.22 21.48 -7.63
C ALA A 360 9.99 20.77 -8.97
N MET A 361 9.55 19.52 -8.88
CA MET A 361 8.84 18.90 -10.00
C MET A 361 7.43 19.49 -10.03
N VAL A 362 7.02 20.03 -11.18
CA VAL A 362 5.66 20.56 -11.35
C VAL A 362 4.90 19.70 -12.33
N LEU A 363 3.83 19.08 -11.85
CA LEU A 363 2.85 18.36 -12.64
C LEU A 363 1.70 19.32 -12.99
N GLU A 364 1.60 19.69 -14.26
CA GLU A 364 0.51 20.53 -14.76
C GLU A 364 -0.59 19.65 -15.33
N LEU A 365 -1.76 19.65 -14.68
CA LEU A 365 -2.94 18.93 -15.13
C LEU A 365 -3.87 19.85 -15.92
N GLN A 366 -4.53 19.32 -16.96
CA GLN A 366 -5.54 20.10 -17.67
C GLN A 366 -6.71 20.40 -16.73
N SER A 367 -7.07 21.67 -16.63
CA SER A 367 -8.32 22.08 -15.99
C SER A 367 -9.50 21.75 -16.90
N GLU A 368 -10.59 21.26 -16.31
CA GLU A 368 -11.86 21.19 -17.03
C GLU A 368 -12.34 22.64 -17.31
N PRO A 369 -13.05 22.90 -18.43
CA PRO A 369 -13.47 24.24 -18.80
C PRO A 369 -14.24 25.01 -17.72
N HIS A 370 -14.84 24.30 -16.74
CA HIS A 370 -15.67 24.87 -15.67
C HIS A 370 -15.16 24.51 -14.26
N SER A 371 -13.94 23.98 -14.13
CA SER A 371 -13.34 23.63 -12.83
C SER A 371 -11.86 23.98 -12.79
N SER A 372 -11.45 24.71 -11.76
CA SER A 372 -10.03 24.95 -11.44
C SER A 372 -9.45 23.90 -10.49
N HIS A 373 -10.19 22.82 -10.23
CA HIS A 373 -9.78 21.75 -9.34
C HIS A 373 -9.01 20.66 -10.07
N VAL A 374 -8.08 20.05 -9.35
CA VAL A 374 -7.37 18.85 -9.78
C VAL A 374 -8.36 17.67 -9.80
N GLU A 375 -8.40 16.95 -10.92
CA GLU A 375 -9.18 15.72 -11.05
C GLU A 375 -8.37 14.54 -10.48
N TRP A 376 -8.97 13.78 -9.57
CA TRP A 376 -8.28 12.75 -8.80
C TRP A 376 -7.81 11.58 -9.64
N ARG A 377 -8.62 11.10 -10.60
CA ARG A 377 -8.25 9.95 -11.43
C ARG A 377 -7.02 10.26 -12.29
N HIS A 378 -6.96 11.43 -12.90
CA HIS A 378 -5.79 11.89 -13.65
C HIS A 378 -4.58 12.05 -12.74
N LEU A 379 -4.74 12.67 -11.57
CA LEU A 379 -3.63 12.81 -10.62
C LEU A 379 -3.07 11.45 -10.20
N LEU A 380 -3.91 10.49 -9.81
CA LEU A 380 -3.45 9.17 -9.37
C LEU A 380 -2.73 8.40 -10.48
N ALA A 381 -3.18 8.52 -11.73
CA ALA A 381 -2.51 7.92 -12.88
C ALA A 381 -1.09 8.50 -13.09
N GLU A 382 -0.95 9.83 -13.02
CA GLU A 382 0.34 10.51 -13.12
C GLU A 382 1.28 10.15 -11.97
N LEU A 383 0.77 10.11 -10.73
CA LEU A 383 1.55 9.69 -9.56
C LEU A 383 2.04 8.25 -9.67
N TYR A 384 1.21 7.34 -10.18
CA TYR A 384 1.61 5.96 -10.44
C TYR A 384 2.69 5.87 -11.52
N ALA A 385 2.58 6.66 -12.60
CA ALA A 385 3.61 6.75 -13.64
C ALA A 385 4.95 7.26 -13.09
N LEU A 386 4.90 8.19 -12.13
CA LEU A 386 6.04 8.72 -11.37
C LEU A 386 6.55 7.77 -10.29
N LYS A 387 6.04 6.54 -10.20
CA LYS A 387 6.45 5.52 -9.23
C LYS A 387 6.19 5.91 -7.77
N ILE A 388 5.12 6.67 -7.53
CA ILE A 388 4.59 6.94 -6.20
C ILE A 388 3.44 5.95 -5.97
N PHE A 389 3.64 4.96 -5.11
CA PHE A 389 2.68 3.85 -4.93
C PHE A 389 1.84 3.98 -3.66
N SER A 390 2.23 4.85 -2.72
CA SER A 390 1.45 5.13 -1.52
C SER A 390 1.47 6.61 -1.14
N ILE A 391 0.31 7.11 -0.73
CA ILE A 391 0.10 8.51 -0.37
C ILE A 391 -0.53 8.58 1.02
N LEU A 392 0.08 9.35 1.91
CA LEU A 392 -0.55 9.81 3.13
C LEU A 392 -1.12 11.20 2.91
N MET A 393 -2.44 11.30 2.87
CA MET A 393 -3.15 12.56 2.82
C MET A 393 -3.25 13.13 4.24
N GLU A 394 -2.56 14.24 4.50
CA GLU A 394 -2.63 14.95 5.78
C GLU A 394 -3.13 16.38 5.58
N GLY A 395 -4.18 16.76 6.30
CA GLY A 395 -4.62 18.15 6.36
C GLY A 395 -5.35 18.65 5.10
N GLY A 396 -6.04 19.79 5.27
CA GLY A 396 -6.92 20.36 4.27
C GLY A 396 -8.27 19.64 4.23
N ALA A 397 -9.23 20.13 5.02
CA ALA A 397 -10.55 19.49 5.14
C ALA A 397 -11.28 19.33 3.80
N HIS A 398 -11.09 20.27 2.87
CA HIS A 398 -11.65 20.19 1.52
C HIS A 398 -10.97 19.16 0.62
N VAL A 399 -9.66 18.97 0.77
CA VAL A 399 -8.91 17.95 0.02
C VAL A 399 -9.31 16.55 0.52
N ALA A 400 -9.37 16.38 1.84
CA ALA A 400 -9.85 15.14 2.45
C ALA A 400 -11.32 14.85 2.07
N GLY A 401 -12.20 15.85 2.14
CA GLY A 401 -13.59 15.73 1.74
C GLY A 401 -13.76 15.34 0.27
N SER A 402 -13.04 15.99 -0.64
CA SER A 402 -13.13 15.67 -2.07
C SER A 402 -12.54 14.30 -2.41
N ALA A 403 -11.49 13.85 -1.71
CA ALA A 403 -10.92 12.52 -1.89
C ALA A 403 -11.87 11.40 -1.44
N VAL A 404 -12.54 11.59 -0.30
CA VAL A 404 -13.58 10.67 0.18
C VAL A 404 -14.77 10.67 -0.78
N ALA A 405 -15.22 11.83 -1.24
CA ALA A 405 -16.30 11.96 -2.23
C ALA A 405 -15.99 11.23 -3.54
N ALA A 406 -14.72 11.25 -3.97
CA ALA A 406 -14.25 10.58 -5.18
C ALA A 406 -14.02 9.07 -5.00
N GLY A 407 -14.17 8.53 -3.79
CA GLY A 407 -13.96 7.10 -3.51
C GLY A 407 -12.51 6.64 -3.69
N ILE A 408 -11.55 7.56 -3.59
CA ILE A 408 -10.13 7.25 -3.84
C ILE A 408 -9.34 6.90 -2.57
N VAL A 409 -9.94 7.03 -1.39
CA VAL A 409 -9.28 6.73 -0.12
C VAL A 409 -9.49 5.26 0.22
N GLN A 410 -8.41 4.49 0.37
CA GLN A 410 -8.49 3.06 0.74
C GLN A 410 -8.44 2.86 2.25
N LYS A 411 -7.67 3.69 2.97
CA LYS A 411 -7.48 3.55 4.42
C LYS A 411 -7.71 4.87 5.12
N ALA A 412 -8.28 4.80 6.32
CA ALA A 412 -8.38 5.94 7.23
C ALA A 412 -7.56 5.69 8.51
N ALA A 413 -6.97 6.76 9.04
CA ALA A 413 -6.28 6.82 10.33
C ALA A 413 -6.69 8.09 11.08
N PHE A 414 -7.67 7.95 11.98
CA PHE A 414 -8.19 9.05 12.78
C PHE A 414 -7.63 9.00 14.20
N PHE A 415 -6.88 10.04 14.57
CA PHE A 415 -6.41 10.26 15.94
C PHE A 415 -7.42 11.11 16.68
N VAL A 416 -8.02 10.58 17.75
CA VAL A 416 -9.09 11.20 18.51
C VAL A 416 -8.59 11.55 19.90
N ALA A 417 -8.50 12.84 20.19
CA ALA A 417 -8.14 13.34 21.51
C ALA A 417 -9.37 13.40 22.43
N PRO A 418 -9.22 13.16 23.76
CA PRO A 418 -10.29 13.27 24.75
C PRO A 418 -10.61 14.74 25.08
N MET A 419 -10.93 15.54 24.06
CA MET A 419 -11.16 16.98 24.12
C MET A 419 -12.44 17.33 23.37
N LEU A 420 -13.19 18.33 23.81
CA LEU A 420 -14.36 18.87 23.11
C LEU A 420 -14.09 20.29 22.62
N ILE A 421 -14.46 20.59 21.38
CA ILE A 421 -14.27 21.92 20.75
C ILE A 421 -15.61 22.65 20.56
N GLY A 422 -16.70 21.93 20.34
CA GLY A 422 -18.00 22.47 19.97
C GLY A 422 -18.04 22.89 18.50
N GLU A 423 -18.43 24.13 18.24
CA GLU A 423 -18.45 24.66 16.88
C GLU A 423 -17.03 24.94 16.36
N GLY A 424 -16.52 24.01 15.55
CA GLY A 424 -15.19 24.08 14.93
C GLY A 424 -15.20 23.63 13.48
N LYS A 425 -14.01 23.61 12.87
CA LYS A 425 -13.82 23.10 11.51
C LYS A 425 -13.90 21.58 11.51
N SER A 426 -14.64 21.00 10.57
CA SER A 426 -14.77 19.55 10.39
C SER A 426 -13.63 18.99 9.52
N ALA A 427 -13.37 17.68 9.62
CA ALA A 427 -12.28 17.02 8.90
C ALA A 427 -12.53 16.80 7.40
N LEU A 428 -13.79 16.77 6.98
CA LEU A 428 -14.22 16.43 5.62
C LEU A 428 -15.09 17.55 5.02
N SER A 429 -14.62 18.80 5.09
CA SER A 429 -15.37 19.94 4.54
C SER A 429 -15.69 19.75 3.06
N GLY A 430 -16.94 20.01 2.66
CA GLY A 430 -17.41 19.85 1.29
C GLY A 430 -17.75 18.41 0.88
N PHE A 431 -17.57 17.42 1.76
CA PHE A 431 -18.17 16.10 1.58
C PHE A 431 -19.57 16.10 2.18
N GLU A 432 -20.56 15.80 1.35
CA GLU A 432 -21.97 15.79 1.73
C GLU A 432 -22.63 14.51 1.25
N ILE A 433 -23.50 13.95 2.09
CA ILE A 433 -24.36 12.82 1.74
C ILE A 433 -25.81 13.23 2.00
N GLY A 434 -26.69 12.93 1.03
CA GLY A 434 -28.13 13.18 1.16
C GLY A 434 -28.88 12.08 1.92
N ASP A 435 -28.25 10.91 2.12
CA ASP A 435 -28.84 9.73 2.75
C ASP A 435 -27.79 9.04 3.64
N LEU A 436 -28.17 8.73 4.88
CA LEU A 436 -27.33 8.04 5.84
C LEU A 436 -26.93 6.62 5.38
N ALA A 437 -27.72 5.98 4.53
CA ALA A 437 -27.38 4.69 3.93
C ALA A 437 -26.15 4.75 3.02
N LEU A 438 -25.82 5.94 2.50
CA LEU A 438 -24.64 6.19 1.65
C LEU A 438 -23.40 6.55 2.47
N ALA A 439 -23.49 6.63 3.80
CA ALA A 439 -22.35 6.95 4.65
C ALA A 439 -21.25 5.88 4.48
N PRO A 440 -20.02 6.27 4.06
CA PRO A 440 -18.90 5.35 3.99
C PRO A 440 -18.62 4.74 5.37
N ARG A 441 -18.42 3.42 5.42
CA ARG A 441 -18.15 2.69 6.67
C ARG A 441 -16.76 2.09 6.59
N LEU A 442 -15.98 2.27 7.65
CA LEU A 442 -14.71 1.56 7.80
C LEU A 442 -14.96 0.10 8.14
N LEU A 443 -14.24 -0.78 7.45
CA LEU A 443 -14.13 -2.20 7.67
C LEU A 443 -12.80 -2.52 8.36
N ASP A 444 -12.72 -3.70 8.96
CA ASP A 444 -11.52 -4.20 9.65
C ASP A 444 -10.91 -3.22 10.64
N VAL A 445 -11.77 -2.52 11.37
CA VAL A 445 -11.39 -1.44 12.28
C VAL A 445 -10.45 -1.94 13.37
N GLN A 446 -9.36 -1.20 13.58
CA GLN A 446 -8.44 -1.36 14.69
C GLN A 446 -8.49 -0.12 15.58
N ILE A 447 -8.39 -0.34 16.88
CA ILE A 447 -8.41 0.72 17.88
C ILE A 447 -7.17 0.56 18.76
N GLU A 448 -6.38 1.62 18.85
CA GLU A 448 -5.18 1.67 19.68
C GLU A 448 -5.23 2.87 20.62
N GLN A 449 -4.87 2.67 21.89
CA GLN A 449 -4.71 3.77 22.84
C GLN A 449 -3.30 4.34 22.76
N LEU A 450 -3.20 5.66 22.63
CA LEU A 450 -1.94 6.39 22.51
C LEU A 450 -1.90 7.49 23.58
N GLY A 451 -1.41 7.17 24.79
CA GLY A 451 -1.16 8.19 25.82
C GLY A 451 -2.38 9.04 26.21
N GLY A 452 -3.59 8.50 26.09
CA GLY A 452 -4.86 9.19 26.35
C GLY A 452 -5.67 9.54 25.10
N ASP A 453 -5.03 9.62 23.94
CA ASP A 453 -5.72 9.67 22.64
C ASP A 453 -6.08 8.25 22.18
N VAL A 454 -6.94 8.16 21.18
CA VAL A 454 -7.30 6.91 20.51
C VAL A 454 -7.00 7.02 19.01
N LEU A 455 -6.28 6.06 18.46
CA LEU A 455 -6.14 5.88 17.02
C LEU A 455 -7.20 4.87 16.54
N VAL A 456 -8.04 5.31 15.60
CA VAL A 456 -8.99 4.46 14.88
C VAL A 456 -8.51 4.32 13.45
N GLU A 457 -8.14 3.10 13.06
CA GLU A 457 -7.73 2.76 11.69
C GLU A 457 -8.70 1.77 11.07
N GLY A 458 -8.91 1.87 9.76
CA GLY A 458 -9.74 0.92 9.01
C GLY A 458 -9.69 1.19 7.51
N TYR A 459 -10.33 0.32 6.74
CA TYR A 459 -10.35 0.37 5.29
C TYR A 459 -11.75 0.73 4.79
N PHE A 460 -11.88 1.48 3.69
CA PHE A 460 -13.19 1.81 3.09
C PHE A 460 -13.74 0.68 2.22
#